data_AF-A0A285UBH8-F1
#
_entry.id   AF-A0A285UBH8-F1
#
_cell.length_a   1.000
_cell.length_b   1.000
_cell.length_c   1.000
_cell.angle_alpha   90.00
_cell.angle_beta   90.00
_cell.angle_gamma   90.00
#
_symmetry.space_group_name_H-M   'P 1'
#
loop_
_entity.id
_entity.type
_entity.pdbx_description
1 polymer ?
#
loop_
_entity_poly.entity_id
_entity_poly.type
_entity_poly.pdbx_seq_one_letter_code
_entity_poly.pdbx_strand_id
1 'polypeptide(L)' 'MNQSIRIFLSTYFIFIALLYLAMRYTTFSMNPVLYTLMGSLLIIIVIILYVKDQIEPDIFTVSIVVLSVLMMLSLAI' A
#
# COMPACT_ATOMS: atom_id res chain seq x y z
N MET A 1 0.13 13.46 12.82
CA MET A 1 0.87 13.11 11.58
C MET A 1 1.22 14.34 10.76
N ASN A 2 2.48 14.46 10.30
CA ASN A 2 2.90 15.53 9.39
C ASN A 2 2.17 15.45 8.05
N GLN A 3 1.70 16.59 7.53
CA GLN A 3 0.94 16.68 6.28
C GLN A 3 1.68 16.05 5.09
N SER A 4 3.00 16.23 5.01
CA SER A 4 3.83 15.65 3.94
C SER A 4 3.85 14.12 3.97
N ILE A 5 3.89 13.51 5.16
CA ILE A 5 3.90 12.04 5.32
C ILE A 5 2.55 11.47 4.90
N ARG A 6 1.45 12.14 5.28
CA ARG A 6 0.10 11.75 4.86
C ARG A 6 -0.01 11.75 3.34
N ILE A 7 0.42 12.83 2.68
CA ILE A 7 0.38 12.95 1.22
C ILE A 7 1.22 11.84 0.56
N PHE A 8 2.41 11.56 1.09
CA PHE A 8 3.27 10.50 0.58
C PHE A 8 2.59 9.12 0.68
N LEU A 9 2.08 8.76 1.86
CA LEU A 9 1.40 7.48 2.09
C LEU A 9 0.14 7.34 1.22
N SER A 10 -0.70 8.39 1.13
CA SER A 10 -1.87 8.40 0.26
C SER A 10 -1.48 8.15 -1.20
N THR A 11 -0.47 8.88 -1.68
CA THR A 11 -0.04 8.82 -3.07
C THR A 11 0.51 7.43 -3.39
N TYR A 12 1.34 6.88 -2.50
CA TYR A 12 1.91 5.56 -2.71
C TYR A 12 0.82 4.46 -2.69
N PHE A 13 -0.14 4.57 -1.78
CA PHE A 13 -1.30 3.67 -1.74
C PHE A 13 -2.14 3.76 -3.03
N ILE A 14 -2.41 4.97 -3.53
CA ILE A 14 -3.15 5.17 -4.79
C ILE A 14 -2.43 4.50 -5.97
N PHE A 15 -1.10 4.62 -6.05
CA PHE A 15 -0.33 3.94 -7.09
C PHE A 15 -0.51 2.42 -7.02
N ILE A 16 -0.41 1.83 -5.83
CA ILE A 16 -0.62 0.38 -5.65
C ILE A 16 -2.05 -0.02 -6.01
N ALA A 17 -3.05 0.79 -5.67
CA ALA A 17 -4.45 0.59 -6.06
C ALA A 17 -4.63 0.58 -7.58
N LEU A 18 -4.03 1.54 -8.28
CA LEU A 18 -4.07 1.58 -9.75
C LEU A 18 -3.37 0.37 -10.37
N LEU A 19 -2.22 -0.04 -9.83
CA LEU A 19 -1.50 -1.22 -10.32
C LEU A 19 -2.31 -2.51 -10.12
N TYR A 20 -2.99 -2.65 -8.98
CA TYR A 20 -3.88 -3.77 -8.72
C TYR A 20 -5.06 -3.81 -9.69
N LEU A 21 -5.76 -2.68 -9.86
CA LEU A 21 -6.89 -2.59 -10.79
C LEU A 21 -6.44 -2.86 -12.23
N ALA A 22 -5.28 -2.35 -12.64
CA ALA A 22 -4.69 -2.63 -13.94
C ALA A 22 -4.43 -4.13 -14.09
N MET A 23 -3.76 -4.77 -13.13
CA MET A 23 -3.49 -6.20 -13.19
C MET A 23 -4.77 -7.06 -13.21
N ARG A 24 -5.82 -6.66 -12.48
CA ARG A 24 -7.05 -7.45 -12.35
C ARG A 24 -8.01 -7.27 -13.52
N TYR A 25 -8.10 -6.07 -14.09
CA TYR A 25 -9.14 -5.71 -15.06
C TYR A 25 -8.61 -5.38 -16.46
N THR A 26 -7.30 -5.42 -16.66
CA THR A 26 -6.70 -5.22 -17.99
C THR A 26 -5.88 -6.43 -18.41
N THR A 27 -5.55 -6.52 -19.70
CA THR A 27 -4.65 -7.56 -20.24
C THR A 27 -3.17 -7.29 -19.91
N PHE A 28 -2.87 -6.24 -19.15
CA PHE A 28 -1.52 -5.90 -18.76
C PHE A 28 -0.99 -6.98 -17.81
N SER A 29 -0.09 -7.83 -18.30
CA SER A 29 0.57 -8.86 -17.48
C SER A 29 1.59 -8.19 -16.55
N MET A 30 1.09 -7.51 -15.53
CA MET A 30 1.93 -6.98 -14.47
C MET A 30 2.64 -8.15 -13.79
N ASN A 31 3.96 -8.06 -13.64
CA ASN A 31 4.70 -9.12 -12.94
C ASN A 31 4.20 -9.19 -11.49
N PRO A 32 3.62 -10.33 -11.05
CA PRO A 32 3.08 -10.47 -9.69
C PRO A 32 4.13 -10.18 -8.61
N VAL A 33 5.41 -10.48 -8.91
CA VAL A 33 6.55 -10.23 -8.02
C VAL A 33 6.77 -8.74 -7.80
N LEU A 34 6.64 -7.91 -8.84
CA LEU A 34 6.80 -6.45 -8.72
C LEU A 34 5.67 -5.85 -7.89
N TYR A 35 4.44 -6.28 -8.12
CA TYR A 35 3.30 -5.81 -7.35
C TYR A 35 3.44 -6.15 -5.86
N THR A 36 3.78 -7.41 -5.56
CA THR A 36 3.96 -7.86 -4.17
C THR A 36 5.13 -7.16 -3.49
N LEU A 37 6.23 -6.89 -4.20
CA LEU A 37 7.32 -6.05 -3.70
C LEU A 37 6.85 -4.64 -3.35
N MET A 38 6.09 -3.97 -4.22
CA MET A 38 5.62 -2.61 -3.96
C MET A 38 4.62 -2.56 -2.78
N GLY A 39 3.69 -3.52 -2.71
CA GLY A 39 2.74 -3.63 -1.59
C GLY A 39 3.43 -3.91 -0.26
N SER A 40 4.40 -4.83 -0.22
CA SER A 40 5.16 -5.13 1.00
C SER A 40 6.03 -3.96 1.43
N LEU A 41 6.62 -3.21 0.49
CA LEU A 41 7.41 -2.03 0.79
C LEU A 41 6.55 -0.91 1.41
N LEU A 42 5.31 -0.71 0.95
CA LEU A 42 4.36 0.19 1.61
C LEU A 42 4.10 -0.22 3.06
N ILE A 43 3.85 -1.51 3.33
CA ILE A 43 3.62 -2.01 4.69
C ILE A 43 4.85 -1.76 5.57
N ILE A 44 6.05 -2.08 5.07
CA ILE A 44 7.32 -1.83 5.79
C ILE A 44 7.50 -0.34 6.11
N ILE A 45 7.22 0.55 5.15
CA ILE A 45 7.30 2.00 5.38
C ILE A 45 6.34 2.43 6.48
N VAL A 46 5.09 1.95 6.47
CA VAL A 46 4.12 2.28 7.51
C VAL A 46 4.60 1.81 8.88
N ILE A 47 5.13 0.59 8.98
CA ILE A 47 5.71 0.06 10.23
C ILE A 47 6.89 0.92 10.71
N ILE A 48 7.82 1.28 9.82
CA ILE A 48 8.97 2.12 10.17
C ILE A 48 8.52 3.49 10.68
N LEU A 49 7.55 4.10 9.99
CA LEU A 49 7.01 5.41 10.37
C LEU A 49 6.28 5.35 11.72
N TYR A 50 5.56 4.26 11.99
CA TYR A 50 4.91 4.03 13.27
C TYR A 50 5.92 3.87 14.41
N VAL A 51 6.96 3.03 14.23
CA VAL A 51 8.02 2.82 15.23
C VAL A 51 8.83 4.10 15.51
N LYS A 52 8.92 5.02 14.55
CA LYS A 52 9.58 6.32 14.69
C LYS A 52 8.66 7.43 15.23
N ASP A 53 7.46 7.08 15.69
CA ASP A 53 6.42 8.02 16.17
C ASP A 53 6.11 9.14 15.17
N GLN A 54 6.28 8.89 13.86
CA GLN A 54 6.01 9.88 12.81
C GLN A 54 4.54 9.89 12.37
N ILE A 55 3.84 8.79 12.65
CA ILE A 55 2.42 8.58 12.34
C ILE A 55 1.73 7.97 13.56
N GLU A 56 0.48 8.36 13.76
CA GLU A 56 -0.39 7.79 14.78
C GLU A 56 -1.34 6.78 14.11
N PRO A 57 -1.74 5.71 14.81
CA PRO A 57 -2.68 4.74 14.28
C PRO A 57 -4.09 5.33 14.26
N ASP A 58 -4.41 6.04 13.17
CA ASP A 58 -5.73 6.57 12.88
C ASP A 58 -6.49 5.67 11.88
N ILE A 59 -7.78 5.93 11.69
CA ILE A 59 -8.62 5.20 10.73
C ILE A 59 -8.00 5.20 9.33
N PHE A 60 -7.34 6.29 8.95
CA PHE A 60 -6.71 6.43 7.64
C PHE A 60 -5.53 5.47 7.47
N THR A 61 -4.59 5.46 8.42
CA THR A 61 -3.40 4.61 8.40
C THR A 61 -3.77 3.14 8.49
N VAL A 62 -4.74 2.80 9.35
CA VAL A 62 -5.28 1.43 9.47
C VAL A 62 -5.91 0.99 8.15
N SER A 63 -6.71 1.86 7.51
CA SER A 63 -7.34 1.54 6.22
C SER A 63 -6.30 1.27 5.13
N ILE A 64 -5.24 2.06 5.04
CA ILE A 64 -4.14 1.83 4.07
C ILE A 64 -3.52 0.45 4.29
N VAL A 65 -3.17 0.11 5.53
CA VAL A 65 -2.51 -1.17 5.83
C VAL A 65 -3.44 -2.33 5.52
N VAL A 66 -4.69 -2.29 6.00
CA VAL A 66 -5.68 -3.36 5.79
C VAL A 66 -5.95 -3.56 4.31
N LEU A 67 -6.20 -2.49 3.55
CA LEU A 67 -6.46 -2.60 2.11
C LEU A 67 -5.23 -3.12 1.36
N SER A 68 -4.03 -2.68 1.71
CA SER A 68 -2.79 -3.18 1.10
C SER A 68 -2.62 -4.68 1.34
N VAL A 69 -2.88 -5.16 2.56
CA VAL A 69 -2.84 -6.59 2.89
C VAL A 69 -3.90 -7.36 2.10
N LEU A 70 -5.14 -6.88 2.06
CA LEU A 70 -6.22 -7.54 1.31
C LEU A 70 -5.90 -7.67 -0.18
N MET A 71 -5.34 -6.62 -0.78
CA MET A 71 -4.96 -6.64 -2.19
C MET A 71 -3.79 -7.61 -2.44
N MET A 72 -2.82 -7.71 -1.53
CA MET A 72 -1.77 -8.72 -1.63
C MET A 72 -2.31 -10.14 -1.48
N LEU A 73 -3.22 -10.38 -0.52
CA LEU A 73 -3.86 -11.68 -0.33
C LEU A 73 -4.69 -12.11 -1.55
N SER A 74 -5.27 -11.17 -2.28
CA SER A 74 -6.03 -11.46 -3.49
C SER A 74 -5.21 -12.04 -4.64
N LEU A 75 -3.88 -11.99 -4.56
CA LEU A 75 -2.98 -12.68 -5.50
C LEU A 75 -2.61 -14.10 -5.08
N ALA A 76 -2.81 -14.44 -3.81
CA ALA A 76 -2.57 -15.79 -3.30
C ALA A 76 -3.75 -16.74 -3.54
N ILE A 77 -4.89 -16.22 -4.05
CA ILE A 77 -6.15 -16.93 -4.33
C ILE A 77 -6.42 -16.84 -5.84
#